data_AF-A0A2L0VT08-F1
#
_entry.id   AF-A0A2L0VT08-F1
#
_cell.length_a   1.000
_cell.length_b   1.000
_cell.length_c   1.000
_cell.angle_alpha   90.00
_cell.angle_beta   90.00
_cell.angle_gamma   90.00
#
_symmetry.space_group_name_H-M   'P 1'
#
loop_
_entity.id
_entity.type
_entity.pdbx_description
1 polymer ?
#
loop_
_entity_poly.entity_id
_entity_poly.type
_entity_poly.pdbx_seq_one_letter_code
_entity_poly.pdbx_strand_id
1 'polypeptide(L)'
;MKGRKATLATGLLALVLAACSDGNNSQSALADSASDTEVSPTPPQAAQGDCDLLDLDALAQTFAGKLTFTGMSGRGARGGGCTVSVAQGEESQVILQVGDAADYAVRKDAYHSQGLKLVPVNLGREAFVVNDAQLIAIDDQNRSISLGLSLVVFGGEPPLSSEEIAAGIERAGGEVLANMQASPQA
;
A
#
# COMPACT_ATOMS: atom_id res chain seq x y z
N MET A 1 38.74 -1.01 -15.49
CA MET A 1 37.73 -0.49 -14.55
C MET A 1 36.49 -0.08 -15.34
N LYS A 2 35.42 -0.88 -15.29
CA LYS A 2 34.17 -0.63 -16.03
C LYS A 2 33.17 0.01 -15.08
N GLY A 3 32.78 1.25 -15.35
CA GLY A 3 31.82 2.02 -14.56
C GLY A 3 30.44 1.34 -14.58
N ARG A 4 29.92 1.04 -13.39
CA ARG A 4 28.55 0.56 -13.19
C ARG A 4 27.62 1.77 -13.22
N LYS A 5 26.64 1.76 -14.13
CA LYS A 5 25.54 2.72 -14.12
C LYS A 5 24.46 2.17 -13.21
N ALA A 6 24.24 2.84 -12.08
CA ALA A 6 23.07 2.63 -11.24
C ALA A 6 21.96 3.57 -11.75
N THR A 7 20.77 3.02 -12.01
CA THR A 7 19.58 3.82 -12.30
C THR A 7 18.72 3.81 -11.04
N LEU A 8 18.69 4.95 -10.36
CA LEU A 8 17.85 5.23 -9.18
C LEU A 8 16.70 6.11 -9.62
N ALA A 9 15.46 5.70 -9.34
CA ALA A 9 14.29 6.56 -9.37
C ALA A 9 13.83 6.74 -7.92
N THR A 10 14.24 7.83 -7.28
CA THR A 10 13.94 8.12 -5.87
C THR A 10 13.22 9.45 -5.79
N GLY A 11 11.99 9.43 -5.27
CA GLY A 11 11.25 10.63 -4.90
C GLY A 11 10.43 10.34 -3.66
N LEU A 12 10.94 10.70 -2.48
CA LEU A 12 10.21 10.63 -1.22
C LEU A 12 10.34 11.97 -0.49
N LEU A 13 9.23 12.67 -0.31
CA LEU A 13 9.12 13.81 0.61
C LEU A 13 8.58 13.29 1.94
N ALA A 14 9.31 13.54 3.02
CA ALA A 14 8.87 13.29 4.40
C ALA A 14 8.39 14.60 5.04
N LEU A 15 7.16 14.61 5.55
CA LEU A 15 6.62 15.67 6.40
C LEU A 15 6.55 15.16 7.85
N VAL A 16 7.16 15.92 8.75
CA VAL A 16 7.23 15.67 10.19
C VAL A 16 6.03 16.33 10.86
N LEU A 17 5.29 15.59 11.68
CA LEU A 17 4.36 16.15 12.65
C LEU A 17 4.72 15.66 14.05
N ALA A 18 5.12 16.62 14.88
CA ALA A 18 5.27 16.47 16.31
C ALA A 18 3.89 16.46 16.98
N ALA A 19 3.69 15.59 17.97
CA ALA A 19 2.60 15.70 18.92
C ALA A 19 3.17 15.54 20.33
N CYS A 20 3.21 16.67 21.06
CA CYS A 20 3.36 16.71 22.50
C CYS A 20 2.02 16.38 23.15
N SER A 21 2.01 15.60 24.22
CA SER A 21 1.00 15.78 25.27
C SER A 21 1.56 15.33 26.62
N ASP A 22 1.59 16.30 27.52
CA ASP A 22 1.96 16.23 28.94
C ASP A 22 0.91 15.53 29.79
N GLY A 23 1.39 14.91 30.88
CA GLY A 23 0.76 15.12 32.19
C GLY A 23 -0.20 14.05 32.74
N ASN A 24 0.31 13.30 33.73
CA ASN A 24 -0.05 13.47 35.16
C ASN A 24 -0.53 12.21 35.92
N ASN A 25 0.22 11.95 37.00
CA ASN A 25 -0.12 11.37 38.30
C ASN A 25 -0.50 9.89 38.50
N SER A 26 0.38 9.27 39.30
CA SER A 26 0.27 8.06 40.11
C SER A 26 -0.91 8.03 41.08
N GLN A 27 -1.52 6.86 41.28
CA GLN A 27 -1.68 6.25 42.62
C GLN A 27 -2.11 4.78 42.55
N SER A 28 -1.47 3.97 43.40
CA SER A 28 -1.60 2.52 43.50
C SER A 28 -2.80 2.06 44.31
N ALA A 29 -3.35 0.93 43.85
CA ALA A 29 -3.82 -0.25 44.57
C ALA A 29 -4.95 -0.13 45.60
N LEU A 30 -6.03 -0.88 45.32
CA LEU A 30 -6.63 -1.84 46.25
C LEU A 30 -7.18 -3.02 45.41
N ALA A 31 -6.89 -4.23 45.85
CA ALA A 31 -7.30 -5.49 45.23
C ALA A 31 -8.69 -5.91 45.75
N ASP A 32 -9.50 -6.54 44.90
CA ASP A 32 -10.40 -7.61 45.35
C ASP A 32 -10.72 -8.60 44.22
N SER A 33 -10.90 -9.86 44.60
CA SER A 33 -10.94 -11.03 43.72
C SER A 33 -12.32 -11.29 43.16
N ALA A 34 -12.42 -11.58 41.85
CA ALA A 34 -13.47 -12.44 41.30
C ALA A 34 -12.98 -13.04 39.98
N SER A 35 -12.76 -14.35 39.96
CA SER A 35 -12.55 -15.12 38.73
C SER A 35 -13.87 -15.24 37.99
N ASP A 36 -14.16 -14.25 37.15
CA ASP A 36 -15.04 -14.43 36.01
C ASP A 36 -14.14 -14.70 34.80
N THR A 37 -14.39 -15.81 34.09
CA THR A 37 -13.76 -16.03 32.79
C THR A 37 -14.43 -15.10 31.81
N GLU A 38 -14.07 -13.81 31.88
CA GLU A 38 -14.29 -12.87 30.78
C GLU A 38 -13.54 -13.44 29.59
N VAL A 39 -14.30 -13.77 28.55
CA VAL A 39 -13.78 -13.75 27.18
C VAL A 39 -13.20 -12.36 27.01
N SER A 40 -11.88 -12.23 27.19
CA SER A 40 -11.18 -10.98 26.98
C SER A 40 -11.60 -10.48 25.61
N PRO A 41 -12.28 -9.32 25.49
CA PRO A 41 -12.47 -8.74 24.18
C PRO A 41 -11.06 -8.53 23.65
N THR A 42 -10.74 -9.21 22.55
CA THR A 42 -9.52 -8.92 21.79
C THR A 42 -9.49 -7.40 21.66
N PRO A 43 -8.42 -6.71 22.12
CA PRO A 43 -8.35 -5.26 22.00
C PRO A 43 -8.70 -4.91 20.55
N PRO A 44 -9.56 -3.91 20.30
CA PRO A 44 -9.90 -3.53 18.93
C PRO A 44 -8.58 -3.34 18.19
N GLN A 45 -8.37 -4.15 17.16
CA GLN A 45 -7.15 -4.15 16.41
C GLN A 45 -7.00 -2.73 15.86
N ALA A 46 -5.91 -2.05 16.25
CA ALA A 46 -5.73 -0.66 15.85
C ALA A 46 -5.74 -0.58 14.32
N ALA A 47 -6.61 0.26 13.75
CA ALA A 47 -6.74 0.42 12.31
C ALA A 47 -5.36 0.67 11.68
N GLN A 48 -5.01 -0.09 10.65
CA GLN A 48 -3.70 0.01 10.00
C GLN A 48 -3.74 0.94 8.78
N GLY A 49 -4.77 1.79 8.70
CA GLY A 49 -4.94 2.76 7.64
C GLY A 49 -5.13 2.05 6.32
N ASP A 50 -4.23 2.29 5.36
CA ASP A 50 -4.38 1.72 4.03
C ASP A 50 -4.20 0.21 3.94
N CYS A 51 -3.43 -0.33 4.89
CA CYS A 51 -3.11 -1.75 4.95
C CYS A 51 -4.32 -2.65 5.16
N ASP A 52 -5.41 -2.14 5.74
CA ASP A 52 -6.62 -2.94 5.95
C ASP A 52 -7.34 -3.30 4.63
N LEU A 53 -6.87 -2.83 3.44
CA LEU A 53 -7.38 -3.28 2.13
C LEU A 53 -6.59 -4.40 1.50
N LEU A 54 -5.45 -4.76 2.08
CA LEU A 54 -4.54 -5.73 1.51
C LEU A 54 -4.59 -7.01 2.33
N ASP A 55 -4.71 -8.12 1.62
CA ASP A 55 -4.48 -9.45 2.16
C ASP A 55 -3.23 -10.01 1.49
N LEU A 56 -2.26 -10.50 2.28
CA LEU A 56 -0.97 -10.94 1.73
C LEU A 56 -1.08 -12.22 0.90
N ASP A 57 -2.00 -13.12 1.25
CA ASP A 57 -2.20 -14.37 0.52
C ASP A 57 -2.91 -14.08 -0.80
N ALA A 58 -3.93 -13.21 -0.80
CA ALA A 58 -4.56 -12.73 -2.02
C ALA A 58 -3.54 -12.01 -2.92
N LEU A 59 -2.73 -11.12 -2.35
CA LEU A 59 -1.67 -10.42 -3.07
C LEU A 59 -0.67 -11.40 -3.69
N ALA A 60 -0.23 -12.45 -2.96
CA ALA A 60 0.60 -13.52 -3.51
C ALA A 60 -0.06 -14.23 -4.71
N GLN A 61 -1.35 -14.50 -4.64
CA GLN A 61 -2.11 -15.12 -5.73
C GLN A 61 -2.23 -14.21 -6.96
N THR A 62 -2.31 -12.88 -6.79
CA THR A 62 -2.30 -11.96 -7.93
C THR A 62 -1.02 -12.08 -8.77
N PHE A 63 0.11 -12.45 -8.15
CA PHE A 63 1.38 -12.71 -8.84
C PHE A 63 1.67 -14.20 -9.04
N ALA A 64 0.63 -15.05 -9.06
CA ALA A 64 0.73 -16.50 -9.26
C ALA A 64 1.73 -17.20 -8.32
N GLY A 65 1.90 -16.68 -7.10
CA GLY A 65 2.84 -17.20 -6.11
C GLY A 65 4.32 -16.98 -6.43
N LYS A 66 4.65 -16.20 -7.48
CA LYS A 66 6.05 -15.89 -7.85
C LYS A 66 6.70 -14.87 -6.93
N LEU A 67 5.89 -14.08 -6.22
CA LEU A 67 6.34 -13.17 -5.18
C LEU A 67 5.93 -13.69 -3.80
N THR A 68 6.79 -13.45 -2.82
CA THR A 68 6.54 -13.77 -1.42
C THR A 68 6.51 -12.46 -0.64
N PHE A 69 5.41 -12.20 0.05
CA PHE A 69 5.23 -11.00 0.85
C PHE A 69 5.51 -11.32 2.32
N THR A 70 6.42 -10.58 2.95
CA THR A 70 7.00 -10.96 4.25
C THR A 70 6.68 -10.02 5.39
N GLY A 71 6.17 -8.84 5.09
CA GLY A 71 5.81 -7.86 6.10
C GLY A 71 4.89 -6.79 5.52
N MET A 72 4.01 -6.27 6.36
CA MET A 72 3.11 -5.18 6.02
C MET A 72 3.26 -4.11 7.09
N SER A 73 3.37 -2.86 6.66
CA SER A 73 3.50 -1.73 7.56
C SER A 73 2.69 -0.55 7.04
N GLY A 74 1.84 -0.04 7.91
CA GLY A 74 1.03 1.16 7.73
C GLY A 74 0.63 1.66 9.11
N ARG A 75 0.39 2.96 9.25
CA ARG A 75 -0.08 3.55 10.51
C ARG A 75 -1.01 4.71 10.21
N GLY A 76 -1.94 4.95 11.12
CA GLY A 76 -2.87 6.07 11.05
C GLY A 76 -4.17 5.71 10.32
N ALA A 77 -4.92 6.75 9.94
CA ALA A 77 -6.16 6.60 9.19
C ALA A 77 -5.90 6.31 7.69
N ARG A 78 -6.98 6.07 6.95
CA ARG A 78 -6.99 6.00 5.49
C ARG A 78 -6.24 7.18 4.86
N GLY A 79 -5.40 6.90 3.87
CA GLY A 79 -4.54 7.87 3.19
C GLY A 79 -3.12 8.02 3.75
N GLY A 80 -2.78 7.30 4.82
CA GLY A 80 -1.42 7.25 5.38
C GLY A 80 -0.43 6.38 4.59
N GLY A 81 -0.92 5.58 3.64
CA GLY A 81 -0.13 4.63 2.87
C GLY A 81 0.09 3.28 3.57
N CYS A 82 0.31 2.26 2.76
CA CYS A 82 0.71 0.92 3.19
C CYS A 82 1.91 0.46 2.37
N THR A 83 2.93 -0.05 3.06
CA THR A 83 4.10 -0.66 2.44
C THR A 83 4.16 -2.13 2.80
N VAL A 84 4.24 -2.98 1.77
CA VAL A 84 4.40 -4.43 1.90
C VAL A 84 5.77 -4.82 1.37
N SER A 85 6.58 -5.48 2.19
CA SER A 85 7.90 -5.99 1.79
C SER A 85 7.78 -7.26 0.94
N VAL A 86 8.60 -7.34 -0.10
CA VAL A 86 8.70 -8.48 -1.02
C VAL A 86 10.04 -9.18 -0.77
N ALA A 87 10.04 -10.50 -0.58
CA ALA A 87 11.24 -11.27 -0.29
C ALA A 87 12.23 -11.32 -1.46
N GLN A 88 11.71 -11.24 -2.68
CA GLN A 88 12.50 -11.25 -3.90
C GLN A 88 13.14 -9.88 -4.10
N GLY A 89 14.46 -9.82 -3.94
CA GLY A 89 15.23 -8.59 -4.15
C GLY A 89 15.44 -7.79 -2.89
N GLU A 90 16.50 -6.98 -2.87
CA GLU A 90 16.75 -6.07 -1.74
C GLU A 90 15.79 -4.89 -1.84
N GLU A 91 15.20 -4.46 -0.72
CA GLU A 91 14.32 -3.27 -0.69
C GLU A 91 13.10 -3.33 -1.65
N SER A 92 12.72 -4.53 -2.07
CA SER A 92 11.57 -4.72 -2.96
C SER A 92 10.27 -4.61 -2.18
N GLN A 93 9.29 -3.91 -2.75
CA GLN A 93 8.08 -3.54 -2.02
C GLN A 93 6.88 -3.27 -2.93
N VAL A 94 5.69 -3.52 -2.38
CA VAL A 94 4.42 -2.98 -2.89
C VAL A 94 4.03 -1.79 -2.03
N ILE A 95 3.60 -0.70 -2.66
CA ILE A 95 3.14 0.50 -1.97
C ILE A 95 1.71 0.78 -2.41
N LEU A 96 0.80 0.87 -1.46
CA LEU A 96 -0.57 1.33 -1.64
C LEU A 96 -0.75 2.70 -0.99
N GLN A 97 -1.43 3.61 -1.68
CA GLN A 97 -1.89 4.87 -1.12
C GLN A 97 -3.33 5.07 -1.54
N VAL A 98 -4.22 5.27 -0.56
CA VAL A 98 -5.59 5.73 -0.83
C VAL A 98 -5.60 7.25 -0.83
N GLY A 99 -6.50 7.85 -1.61
CA GLY A 99 -6.71 9.29 -1.63
C GLY A 99 -8.09 9.64 -2.15
N ASP A 100 -8.25 10.90 -2.55
CA ASP A 100 -9.48 11.42 -3.14
C ASP A 100 -9.30 11.76 -4.64
N ALA A 101 -10.27 12.49 -5.21
CA ALA A 101 -10.21 12.95 -6.59
C ALA A 101 -9.09 13.96 -6.87
N ALA A 102 -8.73 14.80 -5.90
CA ALA A 102 -7.63 15.74 -6.06
C ALA A 102 -6.29 14.99 -6.10
N ASP A 103 -6.10 14.01 -5.21
CA ASP A 103 -4.89 13.17 -5.22
C ASP A 103 -4.74 12.40 -6.54
N TYR A 104 -5.84 11.87 -7.09
CA TYR A 104 -5.84 11.21 -8.40
C TYR A 104 -5.40 12.17 -9.51
N ALA A 105 -6.02 13.35 -9.57
CA ALA A 105 -5.73 14.35 -10.60
C ALA A 105 -4.26 14.80 -10.55
N VAL A 106 -3.73 15.04 -9.34
CA VAL A 106 -2.31 15.40 -9.13
C VAL A 106 -1.38 14.31 -9.62
N ARG A 107 -1.64 13.03 -9.29
CA ARG A 107 -0.81 11.91 -9.76
C ARG A 107 -0.86 11.77 -11.28
N LYS A 108 -2.06 11.83 -11.87
CA LYS A 108 -2.25 11.72 -13.32
C LYS A 108 -1.51 12.83 -14.08
N ASP A 109 -1.62 14.07 -13.62
CA ASP A 109 -0.88 15.22 -14.20
C ASP A 109 0.64 15.07 -14.04
N ALA A 110 1.10 14.62 -12.86
CA ALA A 110 2.51 14.34 -12.62
C ALA A 110 3.06 13.27 -13.58
N TYR A 111 2.31 12.20 -13.87
CA TYR A 111 2.76 11.18 -14.82
C TYR A 111 2.73 11.65 -16.26
N HIS A 112 1.73 12.43 -16.66
CA HIS A 112 1.69 13.05 -17.98
C HIS A 112 2.86 14.02 -18.20
N SER A 113 3.13 14.90 -17.24
CA SER A 113 4.23 15.87 -17.32
C SER A 113 5.62 15.20 -17.34
N GLN A 114 5.76 14.04 -16.71
CA GLN A 114 6.97 13.21 -16.76
C GLN A 114 7.07 12.35 -18.04
N GLY A 115 6.03 12.34 -18.89
CA GLY A 115 6.01 11.56 -20.12
C GLY A 115 5.96 10.05 -19.89
N LEU A 116 5.39 9.61 -18.75
CA LEU A 116 5.27 8.18 -18.47
C LEU A 116 4.22 7.53 -19.38
N LYS A 117 4.36 6.23 -19.62
CA LYS A 117 3.38 5.44 -20.37
C LYS A 117 2.16 5.20 -19.50
N LEU A 118 0.99 5.67 -19.93
CA LEU A 118 -0.30 5.39 -19.29
C LEU A 118 -1.12 4.46 -20.20
N VAL A 119 -1.43 3.26 -19.72
CA VAL A 119 -2.28 2.29 -20.41
C VAL A 119 -3.62 2.24 -19.68
N PRO A 120 -4.75 2.58 -20.34
CA PRO A 120 -6.06 2.54 -19.70
C PRO A 120 -6.44 1.09 -19.37
N VAL A 121 -7.06 0.91 -18.19
CA VAL A 121 -7.60 -0.38 -17.74
C VAL A 121 -9.03 -0.18 -17.22
N ASN A 122 -9.82 -1.26 -17.23
CA ASN A 122 -11.25 -1.19 -16.89
C ASN A 122 -11.47 -1.41 -15.38
N LEU A 123 -11.09 -0.42 -14.57
CA LEU A 123 -11.26 -0.43 -13.11
C LEU A 123 -11.84 0.90 -12.62
N GLY A 124 -12.84 0.82 -11.74
CA GLY A 124 -13.52 2.00 -11.21
C GLY A 124 -14.15 2.86 -12.32
N ARG A 125 -14.12 4.17 -12.11
CA ARG A 125 -14.55 5.19 -13.08
C ARG A 125 -13.47 5.48 -14.11
N GLU A 126 -12.21 5.55 -13.67
CA GLU A 126 -11.06 5.75 -14.55
C GLU A 126 -9.80 5.13 -13.91
N ALA A 127 -9.01 4.40 -14.69
CA ALA A 127 -7.79 3.78 -14.21
C ALA A 127 -6.72 3.64 -15.30
N PHE A 128 -5.46 3.68 -14.88
CA PHE A 128 -4.30 3.51 -15.75
C PHE A 128 -3.21 2.67 -15.09
N VAL A 129 -2.67 1.72 -15.84
CA VAL A 129 -1.35 1.14 -15.54
C VAL A 129 -0.28 2.08 -16.08
N VAL A 130 0.62 2.52 -15.20
CA VAL A 130 1.71 3.46 -15.42
C VAL A 130 3.03 2.68 -15.46
N ASN A 131 3.76 2.79 -16.58
CA ASN A 131 5.06 2.13 -16.80
C ASN A 131 5.08 0.65 -16.41
N ASP A 132 3.99 -0.06 -16.66
CA ASP A 132 3.85 -1.51 -16.46
C ASP A 132 4.04 -2.01 -15.01
N ALA A 133 4.16 -1.11 -14.02
CA ALA A 133 4.47 -1.46 -12.63
C ALA A 133 3.67 -0.70 -11.55
N GLN A 134 2.88 0.29 -11.96
CA GLN A 134 2.04 1.06 -11.06
C GLN A 134 0.63 1.18 -11.61
N LEU A 135 -0.37 1.23 -10.75
CA LEU A 135 -1.76 1.53 -11.08
C LEU A 135 -2.17 2.80 -10.37
N ILE A 136 -2.88 3.67 -11.07
CA ILE A 136 -3.76 4.66 -10.44
C ILE A 136 -5.20 4.41 -10.87
N ALA A 137 -6.13 4.51 -9.94
CA ALA A 137 -7.55 4.37 -10.23
C ALA A 137 -8.39 5.31 -9.37
N ILE A 138 -9.58 5.67 -9.85
CA ILE A 138 -10.59 6.41 -9.11
C ILE A 138 -11.95 5.75 -9.31
N ASP A 139 -12.73 5.64 -8.23
CA ASP A 139 -14.08 5.08 -8.26
C ASP A 139 -15.18 6.15 -8.41
N ASP A 140 -16.43 5.69 -8.49
CA ASP A 140 -17.60 6.58 -8.62
C ASP A 140 -17.87 7.43 -7.36
N GLN A 141 -17.27 7.08 -6.23
CA GLN A 141 -17.37 7.83 -4.97
C GLN A 141 -16.24 8.86 -4.80
N ASN A 142 -15.45 9.12 -5.86
CA ASN A 142 -14.29 10.02 -5.84
C ASN A 142 -13.17 9.57 -4.90
N ARG A 143 -13.08 8.27 -4.62
CA ARG A 143 -11.98 7.69 -3.86
C ARG A 143 -10.97 7.15 -4.84
N SER A 144 -9.70 7.39 -4.58
CA SER A 144 -8.61 6.99 -5.46
C SER A 144 -7.64 6.04 -4.79
N ILE A 145 -6.94 5.27 -5.62
CA ILE A 145 -5.81 4.46 -5.20
C ILE A 145 -4.61 4.74 -6.09
N SER A 146 -3.44 4.59 -5.50
CA SER A 146 -2.16 4.39 -6.19
C SER A 146 -1.54 3.11 -5.64
N LEU A 147 -1.28 2.14 -6.49
CA LEU A 147 -0.68 0.85 -6.13
C LEU A 147 0.53 0.60 -7.01
N GLY A 148 1.73 0.51 -6.44
CA GLY A 148 2.97 0.30 -7.19
C GLY A 148 3.75 -0.90 -6.68
N LEU A 149 4.37 -1.64 -7.60
CA LEU A 149 5.37 -2.65 -7.30
C LEU A 149 6.77 -2.13 -7.69
N SER A 150 7.68 -2.13 -6.73
CA SER A 150 9.11 -1.91 -6.93
C SER A 150 9.86 -3.22 -6.69
N LEU A 151 10.43 -3.79 -7.75
CA LEU A 151 11.31 -4.96 -7.67
C LEU A 151 12.74 -4.56 -8.01
N VAL A 152 13.67 -4.83 -7.09
CA VAL A 152 15.10 -4.55 -7.26
C VAL A 152 15.84 -5.88 -7.26
N VAL A 153 16.31 -6.31 -8.43
CA VAL A 153 16.99 -7.59 -8.63
C VAL A 153 18.43 -7.36 -9.07
N PHE A 154 19.39 -7.98 -8.39
CA PHE A 154 20.81 -7.89 -8.73
C PHE A 154 21.30 -9.15 -9.45
N GLY A 155 21.86 -8.97 -10.65
CA GLY A 155 22.67 -10.01 -11.31
C GLY A 155 21.92 -11.25 -11.79
N GLY A 156 20.60 -11.21 -11.91
CA GLY A 156 19.76 -12.30 -12.39
C GLY A 156 18.55 -11.81 -13.19
N GLU A 157 17.77 -12.74 -13.73
CA GLU A 157 16.47 -12.41 -14.34
C GLU A 157 15.45 -12.05 -13.26
N PRO A 158 14.62 -11.01 -13.49
CA PRO A 158 13.55 -10.68 -12.55
C PRO A 158 12.55 -11.84 -12.48
N PRO A 159 11.91 -12.06 -11.31
CA PRO A 159 10.97 -13.18 -11.12
C PRO A 159 9.68 -13.03 -11.94
N LEU A 160 9.42 -11.83 -12.48
CA LEU A 160 8.26 -11.48 -13.26
C LEU A 160 8.67 -10.70 -14.51
N SER A 161 7.96 -10.94 -15.61
CA SER A 161 7.99 -10.04 -16.77
C SER A 161 7.20 -8.76 -16.52
N SER A 162 7.41 -7.71 -17.31
CA SER A 162 6.62 -6.48 -17.22
C SER A 162 5.12 -6.72 -17.44
N GLU A 163 4.76 -7.66 -18.32
CA GLU A 163 3.36 -8.04 -18.56
C GLU A 163 2.75 -8.73 -17.33
N GLU A 164 3.51 -9.61 -16.68
CA GLU A 164 3.07 -10.28 -15.46
C GLU A 164 2.92 -9.30 -14.29
N ILE A 165 3.80 -8.30 -14.20
CA ILE A 165 3.70 -7.23 -13.21
C ILE A 165 2.43 -6.41 -13.48
N ALA A 166 2.22 -5.93 -14.70
CA ALA A 166 1.06 -5.12 -15.05
C ALA A 166 -0.25 -5.86 -14.75
N ALA A 167 -0.36 -7.12 -15.16
CA ALA A 167 -1.54 -7.94 -14.92
C ALA A 167 -1.75 -8.29 -13.44
N GLY A 168 -0.68 -8.42 -12.65
CA GLY A 168 -0.77 -8.63 -11.20
C GLY A 168 -1.21 -7.36 -10.48
N ILE A 169 -0.64 -6.21 -10.82
CA ILE A 169 -1.00 -4.90 -10.27
C ILE A 169 -2.44 -4.50 -10.60
N GLU A 170 -2.90 -4.76 -11.82
CA GLU A 170 -4.31 -4.53 -12.19
C GLU A 170 -5.27 -5.37 -11.33
N ARG A 171 -4.99 -6.67 -11.16
CA ARG A 171 -5.81 -7.54 -10.30
C ARG A 171 -5.81 -7.10 -8.84
N ALA A 172 -4.63 -6.84 -8.28
CA ALA A 172 -4.51 -6.37 -6.90
C ALA A 172 -5.23 -5.03 -6.70
N GLY A 173 -5.16 -4.12 -7.67
CA GLY A 173 -5.89 -2.87 -7.63
C GLY A 173 -7.42 -3.04 -7.65
N GLY A 174 -7.92 -4.00 -8.44
CA GLY A 174 -9.33 -4.36 -8.45
C GLY A 174 -9.82 -4.87 -7.09
N GLU A 175 -9.03 -5.72 -6.43
CA GLU A 175 -9.32 -6.22 -5.08
C GLU A 175 -9.32 -5.09 -4.05
N VAL A 176 -8.34 -4.20 -4.09
CA VAL A 176 -8.27 -3.01 -3.21
C VAL A 176 -9.51 -2.13 -3.38
N LEU A 177 -9.92 -1.83 -4.61
CA LEU A 177 -11.13 -1.04 -4.87
C LEU A 177 -12.39 -1.74 -4.36
N ALA A 178 -12.51 -3.05 -4.52
CA ALA A 178 -13.63 -3.82 -3.99
C ALA A 178 -13.67 -3.74 -2.45
N ASN A 179 -12.52 -3.89 -1.79
CA ASN A 179 -12.39 -3.79 -0.34
C ASN A 179 -12.72 -2.39 0.18
N MET A 180 -12.41 -1.34 -0.58
CA MET A 180 -12.84 0.03 -0.25
C MET A 180 -14.35 0.17 -0.29
N GLN A 181 -15.02 -0.41 -1.28
CA GLN A 181 -16.48 -0.35 -1.40
C GLN A 181 -17.19 -1.13 -0.29
N ALA A 182 -16.59 -2.22 0.19
CA ALA A 182 -17.12 -3.02 1.29
C ALA A 182 -16.90 -2.37 2.68
N SER A 183 -15.91 -1.49 2.81
CA SER A 183 -15.54 -0.85 4.08
C SER A 183 -16.24 0.51 4.24
N PRO A 184 -17.00 0.73 5.34
CA PRO A 184 -17.58 2.05 5.63
C PRO A 184 -16.47 3.10 5.75
N GLN A 185 -16.74 4.34 5.31
CA GLN A 185 -15.86 5.46 5.64
C GLN A 185 -15.88 5.65 7.17
N ALA A 186 -14.69 5.62 7.79
CA ALA A 186 -14.51 5.96 9.19
C ALA A 186 -14.74 7.46 9.42
#